data_AF-A0A971JAD6-F1
#
_entry.id   AF-A0A971JAD6-F1
#
_cell.length_a   1.000
_cell.length_b   1.000
_cell.length_c   1.000
_cell.angle_alpha   90.00
_cell.angle_beta   90.00
_cell.angle_gamma   90.00
#
_symmetry.space_group_name_H-M   'P 1'
#
loop_
_entity.id
_entity.type
_entity.pdbx_description
1 polymer ?
#
loop_
_entity_poly.entity_id
_entity_poly.type
_entity_poly.pdbx_seq_one_letter_code
_entity_poly.pdbx_strand_id
1 'polypeptide(L)'
;MFVLFTFLAHRFLPKYDVRMQLLMFQIKMLRDRIDDQRIVPTSEERAELLRLGNEINHDVADVMLVVKPQTYRRWLSPKTKTRNPNSAGRPGTAEDIVALILRMATENLSWGYKRIFGELKKLGIAVGLTTIRDVLKRSDCPPPPEKTKSKPNIPWSKFVSAHMESLVACDFFTKPVHTLRGKFDAYVLVFIHLGSRRVYLSQPTFHPDEAWVMQQARNVTMW
;
A
#
# COMPACT_ATOMS: atom_id res chain seq x y z
N MET A 1 64.85 -58.94 -14.86
CA MET A 1 64.62 -58.32 -13.53
C MET A 1 64.24 -56.83 -13.63
N PHE A 2 63.66 -56.35 -14.73
CA PHE A 2 63.25 -54.92 -14.89
C PHE A 2 61.74 -54.74 -15.16
N VAL A 3 61.04 -55.81 -15.57
CA VAL A 3 59.61 -55.75 -15.95
C VAL A 3 58.67 -55.99 -14.75
N LEU A 4 59.14 -56.63 -13.68
CA LEU A 4 58.36 -56.77 -12.46
C LEU A 4 58.33 -55.48 -11.63
N PHE A 5 59.35 -54.63 -11.76
CA PHE A 5 59.43 -53.36 -11.03
C PHE A 5 58.52 -52.29 -11.65
N THR A 6 58.31 -52.32 -12.98
CA THR A 6 57.34 -51.43 -13.64
C THR A 6 55.89 -51.79 -13.30
N PHE A 7 55.58 -53.07 -13.09
CA PHE A 7 54.24 -53.50 -12.66
C PHE A 7 53.97 -53.22 -11.18
N LEU A 8 54.98 -53.36 -10.30
CA LEU A 8 54.84 -53.00 -8.88
C LEU A 8 54.82 -51.47 -8.67
N ALA A 9 55.54 -50.70 -9.50
CA ALA A 9 55.46 -49.23 -9.49
C ALA A 9 54.11 -48.71 -10.01
N HIS A 10 53.43 -49.46 -10.87
CA HIS A 10 52.07 -49.11 -11.31
C HIS A 10 51.01 -49.27 -10.21
N ARG A 11 51.29 -50.07 -9.17
CA ARG A 11 50.44 -50.20 -7.97
C ARG A 11 50.65 -49.06 -6.96
N PHE A 12 51.71 -48.27 -7.12
CA PHE A 12 52.10 -47.14 -6.28
C PHE A 12 52.11 -45.80 -7.05
N LEU A 13 51.34 -45.68 -8.13
CA LEU A 13 50.99 -44.36 -8.64
C LEU A 13 50.02 -43.71 -7.65
N PRO A 14 50.35 -42.54 -7.08
CA PRO A 14 49.47 -41.84 -6.16
C PRO A 14 48.13 -41.62 -6.85
N LYS A 15 47.05 -41.86 -6.10
CA LYS A 15 45.67 -41.51 -6.44
C LYS A 15 45.66 -40.24 -7.30
N TYR A 16 45.12 -40.36 -8.52
CA TYR A 16 44.80 -39.29 -9.46
C TYR A 16 44.98 -37.88 -8.89
N ASP A 17 45.91 -37.11 -9.44
CA ASP A 17 46.15 -35.71 -9.06
C ASP A 17 44.81 -34.98 -8.93
N VAL A 18 44.44 -34.62 -7.71
CA VAL A 18 43.17 -33.96 -7.38
C VAL A 18 43.00 -32.67 -8.19
N ARG A 19 44.13 -32.02 -8.54
CA ARG A 19 44.16 -30.87 -9.44
C ARG A 19 43.62 -31.22 -10.82
N MET A 20 43.95 -32.39 -11.34
CA MET A 20 43.42 -32.90 -12.61
C MET A 20 41.91 -33.13 -12.52
N GLN A 21 41.42 -33.72 -11.43
CA GLN A 21 39.97 -33.94 -11.25
C GLN A 21 39.20 -32.62 -11.17
N LEU A 22 39.76 -31.64 -10.44
CA LEU A 22 39.20 -30.29 -10.32
C LEU A 22 39.18 -29.57 -11.68
N LEU A 23 40.22 -29.72 -12.50
CA LEU A 23 40.24 -29.17 -13.86
C LEU A 23 39.26 -29.89 -14.79
N MET A 24 39.18 -31.22 -14.75
CA MET A 24 38.21 -32.00 -15.54
C MET A 24 36.78 -31.62 -15.20
N PHE A 25 36.47 -31.45 -13.91
CA PHE A 25 35.15 -30.99 -13.47
C PHE A 25 34.83 -29.59 -13.97
N GLN A 26 35.80 -28.67 -13.94
CA GLN A 26 35.64 -27.33 -14.50
C GLN A 26 35.40 -27.36 -16.01
N ILE A 27 36.16 -28.15 -16.76
CA ILE A 27 35.96 -28.30 -18.21
C ILE A 27 34.56 -28.85 -18.51
N LYS A 28 34.06 -29.81 -17.71
CA LYS A 28 32.71 -30.33 -17.84
C LYS A 28 31.66 -29.22 -17.65
N MET A 29 31.75 -28.45 -16.56
CA MET A 29 30.84 -27.31 -16.31
C MET A 29 30.85 -26.29 -17.44
N LEU A 30 32.02 -26.01 -18.03
CA LEU A 30 32.15 -25.09 -19.15
C LEU A 30 31.54 -25.66 -20.44
N ARG A 31 31.74 -26.97 -20.70
CA ARG A 31 31.18 -27.66 -21.87
C ARG A 31 29.66 -27.72 -21.84
N ASP A 32 29.09 -27.94 -20.66
CA ASP A 32 27.64 -27.99 -20.48
C ASP A 32 26.97 -26.62 -20.72
N ARG A 33 27.76 -25.52 -20.81
CA ARG A 33 27.25 -24.13 -20.90
C ARG A 33 27.97 -23.29 -21.97
N ILE A 34 28.36 -23.91 -23.09
CA ILE A 34 29.08 -23.23 -24.19
C ILE A 34 28.28 -22.05 -24.77
N ASP A 35 26.96 -22.12 -24.77
CA ASP A 35 26.08 -21.10 -25.36
C ASP A 35 25.66 -19.97 -24.39
N ASP A 36 26.01 -20.09 -23.09
CA ASP A 36 25.59 -19.12 -22.07
C ASP A 36 26.56 -17.94 -21.95
N GLN A 37 26.02 -16.71 -21.91
CA GLN A 37 26.81 -15.49 -21.68
C GLN A 37 27.40 -15.39 -20.27
N ARG A 38 26.88 -16.14 -19.28
CA ARG A 38 27.32 -16.05 -17.88
C ARG A 38 27.28 -17.40 -17.17
N ILE A 39 28.44 -17.81 -16.68
CA ILE A 39 28.61 -19.08 -15.96
C ILE A 39 28.48 -18.81 -14.44
N VAL A 40 27.34 -19.16 -13.86
CA VAL A 40 27.10 -19.10 -12.40
C VAL A 40 27.00 -20.52 -11.85
N PRO A 41 27.92 -20.95 -10.97
CA PRO A 41 27.87 -22.29 -10.40
C PRO A 41 26.60 -22.53 -9.58
N THR A 42 25.98 -23.70 -9.77
CA THR A 42 24.85 -24.15 -8.95
C THR A 42 25.31 -24.49 -7.54
N SER A 43 24.37 -24.66 -6.61
CA SER A 43 24.67 -25.09 -5.24
C SER A 43 25.43 -26.43 -5.19
N GLU A 44 25.10 -27.35 -6.10
CA GLU A 44 25.73 -28.67 -6.23
C GLU A 44 27.16 -28.57 -6.79
N GLU A 45 27.34 -27.83 -7.89
CA GLU A 45 28.67 -27.58 -8.48
C GLU A 45 29.60 -26.89 -7.49
N ARG A 46 29.07 -25.92 -6.73
CA ARG A 46 29.80 -25.25 -5.66
C ARG A 46 30.21 -26.24 -4.57
N ALA A 47 29.35 -27.17 -4.16
CA ALA A 47 29.67 -28.16 -3.15
C ALA A 47 30.79 -29.10 -3.63
N GLU A 48 30.74 -29.52 -4.90
CA GLU A 48 31.75 -30.41 -5.48
C GLU A 48 33.11 -29.71 -5.65
N LEU A 49 33.13 -28.44 -6.08
CA LEU A 49 34.36 -27.61 -6.10
C LEU A 49 34.97 -27.42 -4.70
N LEU A 50 34.14 -27.31 -3.67
CA LEU A 50 34.60 -27.22 -2.29
C LEU A 50 35.14 -28.56 -1.80
N ARG A 51 34.50 -29.68 -2.17
CA ARG A 51 34.95 -31.05 -1.85
C ARG A 51 36.32 -31.34 -2.46
N LEU A 52 36.47 -31.15 -3.78
CA LEU A 52 37.73 -31.36 -4.49
C LEU A 52 38.81 -30.38 -4.03
N GLY A 53 38.45 -29.13 -3.76
CA GLY A 53 39.42 -28.16 -3.25
C GLY A 53 39.85 -28.44 -1.81
N ASN A 54 39.02 -29.08 -0.97
CA ASN A 54 39.42 -29.50 0.38
C ASN A 54 40.56 -30.53 0.34
N GLU A 55 40.58 -31.41 -0.66
CA GLU A 55 41.64 -32.40 -0.85
C GLU A 55 43.00 -31.77 -1.24
N ILE A 56 43.02 -30.52 -1.71
CA ILE A 56 44.24 -29.71 -1.95
C ILE A 56 44.39 -28.53 -0.97
N ASN A 57 43.83 -28.66 0.25
CA ASN A 57 43.88 -27.64 1.30
C ASN A 57 43.36 -26.25 0.87
N HIS A 58 42.43 -26.22 -0.09
CA HIS A 58 41.86 -25.02 -0.69
C HIS A 58 42.88 -24.11 -1.41
N ASP A 59 44.06 -24.62 -1.76
CA ASP A 59 45.05 -23.94 -2.58
C ASP A 59 44.68 -24.02 -4.07
N VAL A 60 43.62 -23.29 -4.43
CA VAL A 60 43.02 -23.34 -5.76
C VAL A 60 43.43 -22.16 -6.66
N ALA A 61 44.36 -21.32 -6.22
CA ALA A 61 44.69 -20.07 -6.92
C ALA A 61 45.16 -20.31 -8.37
N ASP A 62 45.93 -21.37 -8.56
CA ASP A 62 46.56 -21.70 -9.85
C ASP A 62 45.71 -22.62 -10.73
N VAL A 63 44.63 -23.20 -10.17
CA VAL A 63 43.82 -24.25 -10.83
C VAL A 63 42.35 -23.86 -11.01
N MET A 64 41.88 -22.80 -10.34
CA MET A 64 40.49 -22.33 -10.43
C MET A 64 40.33 -21.34 -11.59
N LEU A 65 39.67 -21.78 -12.66
CA LEU A 65 39.43 -21.03 -13.89
C LEU A 65 37.99 -20.50 -13.99
N VAL A 66 37.01 -21.28 -13.50
CA VAL A 66 35.58 -20.95 -13.64
C VAL A 66 35.15 -19.81 -12.72
N VAL A 67 35.82 -19.64 -11.58
CA VAL A 67 35.46 -18.66 -10.54
C VAL A 67 36.71 -17.96 -10.05
N LYS A 68 36.63 -16.65 -9.78
CA LYS A 68 37.74 -15.92 -9.17
C LYS A 68 38.12 -16.55 -7.82
N PRO A 69 39.42 -16.78 -7.51
CA PRO A 69 39.85 -17.37 -6.23
C PRO A 69 39.31 -16.64 -4.99
N GLN A 70 39.11 -15.31 -5.08
CA GLN A 70 38.46 -14.54 -4.01
C GLN A 70 37.02 -14.99 -3.74
N THR A 71 36.24 -15.29 -4.78
CA THR A 71 34.87 -15.77 -4.65
C THR A 71 34.83 -17.18 -4.08
N TYR A 72 35.76 -18.05 -4.48
CA TYR A 72 35.93 -19.38 -3.89
C TYR A 72 36.24 -19.29 -2.38
N ARG A 73 37.16 -18.41 -1.96
CA ARG A 73 37.46 -18.18 -0.53
C ARG A 73 36.26 -17.66 0.26
N ARG A 74 35.42 -16.81 -0.34
CA ARG A 74 34.15 -16.38 0.27
C ARG A 74 33.19 -17.54 0.50
N TRP A 75 33.30 -18.63 -0.27
CA TRP A 75 32.48 -19.81 -0.06
C TRP A 75 32.92 -20.66 1.13
N LEU A 76 34.22 -20.63 1.46
CA LEU A 76 34.80 -21.29 2.63
C LEU A 76 34.51 -20.56 3.93
N SER A 77 34.32 -19.25 3.84
CA SER A 77 33.93 -18.48 5.02
C SER A 77 32.57 -19.00 5.48
N PRO A 78 32.44 -19.49 6.74
CA PRO A 78 31.14 -19.81 7.29
C PRO A 78 30.29 -18.55 7.10
N LYS A 79 29.14 -18.66 6.42
CA LYS A 79 28.19 -17.55 6.30
C LYS A 79 28.00 -17.05 7.72
N THR A 80 28.53 -15.86 8.03
CA THR A 80 28.30 -15.21 9.30
C THR A 80 26.80 -15.26 9.49
N LYS A 81 26.38 -15.95 10.57
CA LYS A 81 24.99 -16.32 10.86
C LYS A 81 24.04 -15.36 10.17
N THR A 82 23.19 -15.89 9.30
CA THR A 82 21.99 -15.21 8.80
C THR A 82 21.50 -14.30 9.91
N ARG A 83 21.63 -13.00 9.69
CA ARG A 83 21.25 -11.95 10.62
C ARG A 83 19.89 -12.36 11.14
N ASN A 84 19.79 -12.71 12.43
CA ASN A 84 18.49 -13.02 13.03
C ASN A 84 17.54 -11.90 12.58
N PRO A 85 16.37 -12.20 12.00
CA PRO A 85 15.42 -11.15 11.67
C PRO A 85 15.22 -10.38 12.97
N ASN A 86 15.62 -9.11 12.97
CA ASN A 86 15.53 -8.27 14.15
C ASN A 86 14.13 -8.46 14.75
N SER A 87 14.05 -8.65 16.07
CA SER A 87 12.79 -8.64 16.81
C SER A 87 11.93 -7.50 16.27
N ALA A 88 10.64 -7.79 16.03
CA ALA A 88 9.67 -6.84 15.50
C ALA A 88 9.96 -5.43 16.05
N GLY A 89 10.15 -4.47 15.13
CA GLY A 89 10.57 -3.12 15.49
C GLY A 89 9.59 -2.42 16.44
N ARG A 90 9.80 -1.11 16.65
CA ARG A 90 8.95 -0.26 17.49
C ARG A 90 7.46 -0.67 17.37
N PRO A 91 6.78 -0.95 18.50
CA PRO A 91 5.37 -1.33 18.47
C PRO A 91 4.61 -0.30 17.63
N GLY A 92 3.71 -0.81 16.79
CA GLY A 92 2.90 0.02 15.91
C GLY A 92 2.16 1.11 16.69
N THR A 93 1.75 2.16 15.99
CA THR A 93 0.84 3.16 16.54
C THR A 93 -0.36 2.47 17.22
N ALA A 94 -0.76 2.96 18.39
CA ALA A 94 -1.88 2.41 19.13
C ALA A 94 -3.13 2.29 18.24
N GLU A 95 -3.85 1.18 18.36
CA GLU A 95 -4.92 0.78 17.43
C GLU A 95 -6.11 1.75 17.47
N ASP A 96 -6.36 2.32 18.65
CA ASP A 96 -7.27 3.42 18.95
C ASP A 96 -6.93 4.71 18.17
N ILE A 97 -5.65 5.06 18.06
CA ILE A 97 -5.20 6.19 17.24
C ILE A 97 -5.40 5.90 15.75
N VAL A 98 -5.11 4.67 15.31
CA VAL A 98 -5.33 4.23 13.92
C VAL A 98 -6.81 4.31 13.57
N ALA A 99 -7.69 3.80 14.43
CA ALA A 99 -9.14 3.87 14.26
C ALA A 99 -9.64 5.32 14.17
N LEU A 100 -9.11 6.22 15.01
CA LEU A 100 -9.45 7.64 14.96
C LEU A 100 -9.02 8.29 13.63
N ILE A 101 -7.80 8.02 13.16
CA ILE A 101 -7.31 8.52 11.87
C ILE A 101 -8.22 8.08 10.73
N LEU A 102 -8.59 6.80 10.70
CA LEU A 102 -9.46 6.24 9.66
C LEU A 102 -10.87 6.82 9.73
N ARG A 103 -11.44 6.95 10.93
CA ARG A 103 -12.74 7.59 11.12
C ARG A 103 -12.75 9.01 10.57
N MET A 104 -11.78 9.85 10.96
CA MET A 104 -11.68 11.23 10.47
C MET A 104 -11.56 11.30 8.94
N ALA A 105 -10.79 10.39 8.33
CA ALA A 105 -10.63 10.33 6.88
C ALA A 105 -11.90 9.87 6.15
N THR A 106 -12.64 8.92 6.70
CA THR A 106 -13.88 8.38 6.09
C THR A 106 -15.08 9.33 6.19
N GLU A 107 -15.20 10.04 7.33
CA GLU A 107 -16.22 11.07 7.58
C GLU A 107 -15.91 12.34 6.77
N ASN A 108 -14.63 12.67 6.57
CA ASN A 108 -14.21 13.90 5.89
C ASN A 108 -13.31 13.61 4.67
N LEU A 109 -13.92 13.14 3.59
CA LEU A 109 -13.21 12.78 2.34
C LEU A 109 -12.40 13.93 1.71
N SER A 110 -12.72 15.18 2.02
CA SER A 110 -11.97 16.36 1.55
C SER A 110 -10.68 16.60 2.33
N TRP A 111 -10.51 15.95 3.49
CA TRP A 111 -9.37 16.20 4.37
C TRP A 111 -8.15 15.39 3.94
N GLY A 112 -7.03 16.10 3.78
CA GLY A 112 -5.74 15.46 3.62
C GLY A 112 -5.04 15.10 4.92
N TYR A 113 -4.05 14.22 4.83
CA TYR A 113 -3.26 13.78 5.99
C TYR A 113 -2.63 14.94 6.78
N LYS A 114 -2.30 16.07 6.11
CA LYS A 114 -1.85 17.31 6.79
C LYS A 114 -2.95 17.97 7.62
N ARG A 115 -4.20 17.95 7.14
CA ARG A 115 -5.34 18.50 7.87
C ARG A 115 -5.68 17.61 9.06
N ILE A 116 -5.75 16.29 8.85
CA ILE A 116 -5.97 15.30 9.91
C ILE A 116 -4.91 15.45 11.02
N PHE A 117 -3.63 15.59 10.66
CA PHE A 117 -2.57 15.89 11.64
C PHE A 117 -2.83 17.14 12.47
N GLY A 118 -3.27 18.23 11.81
CA GLY A 118 -3.62 19.47 12.51
C GLY A 118 -4.76 19.29 13.51
N GLU A 119 -5.80 18.57 13.13
CA GLU A 119 -6.94 18.28 14.03
C GLU A 119 -6.53 17.35 15.19
N LEU A 120 -5.73 16.31 14.94
CA LEU A 120 -5.18 15.45 15.99
C LEU A 120 -4.28 16.23 16.95
N LYS A 121 -3.50 17.19 16.43
CA LYS A 121 -2.69 18.09 17.25
C LYS A 121 -3.54 18.97 18.16
N LYS A 122 -4.71 19.44 17.69
CA LYS A 122 -5.66 20.20 18.53
C LYS A 122 -6.24 19.35 19.66
N LEU A 123 -6.43 18.06 19.42
CA LEU A 123 -6.88 17.08 20.43
C LEU A 123 -5.76 16.64 21.40
N GLY A 124 -4.54 17.17 21.26
CA GLY A 124 -3.40 16.82 22.12
C GLY A 124 -2.75 15.47 21.78
N ILE A 125 -3.12 14.85 20.66
CA ILE A 125 -2.64 13.53 20.26
C ILE A 125 -1.34 13.67 19.45
N ALA A 126 -0.23 13.15 19.98
CA ALA A 126 1.10 13.27 19.37
C ALA A 126 1.35 12.13 18.35
N VAL A 127 1.05 12.38 17.07
CA VAL A 127 1.28 11.43 15.96
C VAL A 127 2.05 12.10 14.83
N GLY A 128 3.04 11.41 14.26
CA GLY A 128 3.81 11.93 13.12
C GLY A 128 2.99 12.02 11.83
N LEU A 129 3.24 13.04 11.01
CA LEU A 129 2.63 13.17 9.67
C LEU A 129 2.87 11.96 8.77
N THR A 130 4.06 11.35 8.86
CA THR A 130 4.42 10.13 8.13
C THR A 130 3.61 8.94 8.59
N THR A 131 3.41 8.80 9.91
CA THR A 131 2.56 7.75 10.49
C THR A 131 1.13 7.83 9.98
N ILE A 132 0.54 9.03 9.92
CA ILE A 132 -0.83 9.22 9.39
C ILE A 132 -0.89 8.84 7.90
N ARG A 133 0.12 9.25 7.12
CA ARG A 133 0.21 8.89 5.70
C ARG A 133 0.30 7.37 5.52
N ASP A 134 1.13 6.69 6.30
CA ASP A 134 1.36 5.25 6.18
C ASP A 134 0.13 4.45 6.62
N VAL A 135 -0.57 4.90 7.66
CA VAL A 135 -1.87 4.35 8.08
C VAL A 135 -2.90 4.46 6.97
N LEU A 136 -3.08 5.65 6.39
CA LEU A 136 -4.05 5.86 5.30
C LEU A 136 -3.72 5.01 4.07
N LYS A 137 -2.43 4.89 3.72
CA LYS A 137 -1.98 4.03 2.62
C LYS A 137 -2.23 2.54 2.89
N ARG A 138 -2.03 2.06 4.13
CA ARG A 138 -2.25 0.66 4.49
C ARG A 138 -3.72 0.26 4.43
N SER A 139 -4.63 1.20 4.69
CA SER A 139 -6.07 0.95 4.74
C SER A 139 -6.79 1.23 3.43
N ASP A 140 -6.07 1.33 2.30
CA ASP A 140 -6.60 1.68 0.97
C ASP A 140 -7.50 2.93 0.96
N CYS A 141 -7.32 3.84 1.93
CA CYS A 141 -8.00 5.13 1.89
C CYS A 141 -7.37 5.96 0.76
N PRO A 142 -8.17 6.41 -0.22
CA PRO A 142 -7.63 7.15 -1.34
C PRO A 142 -6.90 8.40 -0.82
N PRO A 143 -5.74 8.73 -1.40
CA PRO A 143 -5.05 9.95 -1.03
C PRO A 143 -5.99 11.14 -1.22
N PRO A 144 -5.91 12.15 -0.34
CA PRO A 144 -6.74 13.33 -0.48
C PRO A 144 -6.61 13.92 -1.88
N PRO A 145 -7.67 14.58 -2.38
CA PRO A 145 -7.68 15.18 -3.71
C PRO A 145 -6.39 15.98 -3.91
N GLU A 146 -5.62 15.55 -4.90
CA GLU A 146 -4.42 16.22 -5.33
C GLU A 146 -4.80 17.66 -5.64
N LYS A 147 -4.03 18.63 -5.13
CA LYS A 147 -4.31 20.08 -5.22
C LYS A 147 -4.56 20.59 -6.65
N THR A 148 -4.26 19.76 -7.65
CA THR A 148 -4.41 19.97 -9.08
C THR A 148 -5.81 19.71 -9.62
N LYS A 149 -6.67 18.95 -8.92
CA LYS A 149 -8.07 18.78 -9.34
C LYS A 149 -8.97 19.67 -8.48
N SER A 150 -9.44 20.75 -9.10
CA SER A 150 -10.51 21.59 -8.59
C SER A 150 -11.69 20.68 -8.19
N LYS A 151 -11.91 20.56 -6.87
CA LYS A 151 -12.94 19.77 -6.18
C LYS A 151 -12.68 18.25 -6.12
N PRO A 152 -12.59 17.64 -4.92
CA PRO A 152 -12.82 16.20 -4.79
C PRO A 152 -14.19 15.86 -5.39
N ASN A 153 -14.27 14.77 -6.17
CA ASN A 153 -15.55 14.22 -6.59
C ASN A 153 -16.22 13.57 -5.37
N ILE A 154 -16.78 14.39 -4.48
CA ILE A 154 -17.57 13.93 -3.35
C ILE A 154 -18.89 13.43 -3.93
N PRO A 155 -19.25 12.14 -3.75
CA PRO A 155 -20.56 11.65 -4.17
C PRO A 155 -21.66 12.50 -3.54
N TRP A 156 -22.64 12.92 -4.33
CA TRP A 156 -23.75 13.76 -3.86
C TRP A 156 -24.43 13.21 -2.60
N SER A 157 -24.53 11.89 -2.49
CA SER A 157 -25.05 11.19 -1.32
C SER A 157 -24.29 11.50 -0.03
N LYS A 158 -22.95 11.55 -0.08
CA LYS A 158 -22.13 11.87 1.09
C LYS A 158 -22.18 13.35 1.46
N PHE A 159 -22.26 14.23 0.46
CA PHE A 159 -22.47 15.65 0.71
C PHE A 159 -23.80 15.89 1.43
N VAL A 160 -24.91 15.32 0.90
CA VAL A 160 -26.23 15.43 1.53
C VAL A 160 -26.22 14.83 2.93
N SER A 161 -25.61 13.65 3.13
CA SER A 161 -25.54 13.02 4.45
C SER A 161 -24.77 13.86 5.47
N ALA A 162 -23.68 14.52 5.08
CA ALA A 162 -22.86 15.33 5.98
C ALA A 162 -23.56 16.64 6.39
N HIS A 163 -24.43 17.17 5.52
CA HIS A 163 -25.13 18.45 5.74
C HIS A 163 -26.62 18.28 6.06
N MET A 164 -27.09 17.04 6.22
CA MET A 164 -28.51 16.72 6.34
C MET A 164 -29.21 17.42 7.51
N GLU A 165 -28.49 17.68 8.61
CA GLU A 165 -28.98 18.39 9.79
C GLU A 165 -29.04 19.92 9.62
N SER A 166 -28.48 20.45 8.54
CA SER A 166 -28.42 21.89 8.25
C SER A 166 -29.20 22.29 7.00
N LEU A 167 -29.62 21.32 6.18
CA LEU A 167 -30.26 21.56 4.91
C LEU A 167 -31.79 21.49 5.00
N VAL A 168 -32.43 22.51 4.46
CA VAL A 168 -33.88 22.58 4.24
C VAL A 168 -34.13 22.59 2.74
N ALA A 169 -34.94 21.67 2.25
CA ALA A 169 -35.45 21.74 0.89
C ALA A 169 -36.76 22.54 0.89
N CYS A 170 -36.92 23.42 -0.09
CA CYS A 170 -38.12 24.22 -0.27
C CYS A 170 -38.72 23.97 -1.65
N ASP A 171 -40.04 23.86 -1.72
CA ASP A 171 -40.76 23.68 -2.98
C ASP A 171 -42.16 24.29 -2.91
N PHE A 172 -42.76 24.56 -4.07
CA PHE A 172 -44.13 24.99 -4.20
C PHE A 172 -45.03 23.84 -4.62
N PHE A 173 -46.24 23.78 -4.06
CA PHE A 173 -47.32 23.05 -4.71
C PHE A 173 -48.56 23.92 -4.85
N THR A 174 -49.31 23.64 -5.90
CA THR A 174 -50.54 24.35 -6.23
C THR A 174 -51.73 23.43 -5.99
N LYS A 175 -52.74 23.94 -5.28
CA LYS A 175 -54.01 23.26 -5.09
C LYS A 175 -55.13 24.10 -5.71
N PRO A 176 -55.89 23.57 -6.68
CA PRO A 176 -57.06 24.26 -7.16
C PRO A 176 -58.13 24.30 -6.08
N VAL A 177 -58.66 25.49 -5.80
CA VAL A 177 -59.72 25.75 -4.85
C VAL A 177 -60.93 26.30 -5.60
N HIS A 178 -62.07 25.63 -5.44
CA HIS A 178 -63.33 26.09 -6.00
C HIS A 178 -64.02 27.04 -5.03
N THR A 179 -64.28 28.26 -5.47
CA THR A 179 -65.03 29.27 -4.72
C THR A 179 -66.26 29.69 -5.50
N LEU A 180 -67.18 30.41 -4.85
CA LEU A 180 -68.38 30.95 -5.50
C LEU A 180 -68.07 31.89 -6.69
N ARG A 181 -66.84 32.44 -6.76
CA ARG A 181 -66.38 33.33 -7.84
C ARG A 181 -65.61 32.61 -8.95
N GLY A 182 -65.46 31.29 -8.87
CA GLY A 182 -64.71 30.47 -9.83
C GLY A 182 -63.61 29.64 -9.20
N LYS A 183 -62.78 29.03 -10.08
CA LYS A 183 -61.62 28.21 -9.70
C LYS A 183 -60.40 29.11 -9.53
N PHE A 184 -59.77 29.03 -8.36
CA PHE A 184 -58.52 29.74 -8.06
C PHE A 184 -57.44 28.74 -7.68
N ASP A 185 -56.21 29.02 -8.10
CA ASP A 185 -55.06 28.19 -7.77
C ASP A 185 -54.39 28.72 -6.50
N ALA A 186 -54.50 27.98 -5.40
CA ALA A 186 -53.84 28.31 -4.15
C ALA A 186 -52.42 27.75 -4.15
N TYR A 187 -51.44 28.61 -3.93
CA TYR A 187 -50.03 28.27 -3.82
C TYR A 187 -49.65 28.09 -2.35
N VAL A 188 -48.95 27.00 -2.06
CA VAL A 188 -48.39 26.73 -0.74
C VAL A 188 -46.89 26.50 -0.91
N LEU A 189 -46.10 27.26 -0.15
CA LEU A 189 -44.67 27.05 0.00
C LEU A 189 -44.42 26.04 1.12
N VAL A 190 -43.66 25.00 0.81
CA VAL A 190 -43.33 23.89 1.69
C VAL A 190 -41.84 23.91 2.00
N PHE A 191 -41.50 23.64 3.25
CA PHE A 191 -40.14 23.48 3.71
C PHE A 191 -40.01 22.12 4.39
N ILE A 192 -39.04 21.32 3.98
CA ILE A 192 -38.72 20.04 4.62
C ILE A 192 -37.28 20.04 5.12
N HIS A 193 -37.12 19.85 6.41
CA HIS A 193 -35.81 19.67 7.00
C HIS A 193 -35.31 18.24 6.69
N LEU A 194 -34.18 18.11 5.99
CA LEU A 194 -33.74 16.83 5.43
C LEU A 194 -33.38 15.78 6.49
N GLY A 195 -32.82 16.21 7.63
CA GLY A 195 -32.44 15.32 8.74
C GLY A 195 -33.65 14.81 9.53
N SER A 196 -34.35 15.69 10.23
CA SER A 196 -35.53 15.38 11.03
C SER A 196 -36.80 14.99 10.24
N ARG A 197 -36.83 15.20 8.92
CA ARG A 197 -38.00 15.00 8.04
C ARG A 197 -39.26 15.75 8.47
N ARG A 198 -39.12 16.77 9.31
CA ARG A 198 -40.23 17.62 9.71
C ARG A 198 -40.55 18.57 8.56
N VAL A 199 -41.85 18.80 8.35
CA VAL A 199 -42.38 19.65 7.27
C VAL A 199 -43.03 20.89 7.88
N TYR A 200 -42.72 22.06 7.34
CA TYR A 200 -43.43 23.30 7.58
C TYR A 200 -44.20 23.71 6.32
N LEU A 201 -45.46 24.07 6.51
CA LEU A 201 -46.35 24.55 5.46
C LEU A 201 -46.67 26.02 5.72
N SER A 202 -46.46 26.85 4.72
CA SER A 202 -46.95 28.24 4.75
C SER A 202 -48.47 28.31 4.64
N GLN A 203 -49.04 29.46 5.03
CA GLN A 203 -50.45 29.73 4.77
C GLN A 203 -50.69 29.89 3.26
N PRO A 204 -51.70 29.25 2.66
CA PRO A 204 -51.95 29.32 1.22
C PRO A 204 -52.20 30.76 0.75
N THR A 205 -51.68 31.11 -0.42
CA THR A 205 -51.92 32.40 -1.09
C THR A 205 -52.37 32.19 -2.54
N PHE A 206 -53.22 33.09 -3.06
CA PHE A 206 -53.56 33.14 -4.49
C PHE A 206 -52.58 34.00 -5.29
N HIS A 207 -51.71 34.75 -4.60
CA HIS A 207 -50.73 35.66 -5.19
C HIS A 207 -49.38 35.43 -4.50
N PRO A 208 -48.57 34.47 -4.96
CA PRO A 208 -47.24 34.21 -4.41
C PRO A 208 -46.26 35.29 -4.91
N ASP A 209 -46.30 36.46 -4.28
CA ASP A 209 -45.35 37.53 -4.56
C ASP A 209 -44.05 37.38 -3.75
N GLU A 210 -43.02 38.13 -4.15
CA GLU A 210 -41.70 38.09 -3.50
C GLU A 210 -41.79 38.43 -2.01
N ALA A 211 -42.62 39.41 -1.65
CA ALA A 211 -42.80 39.86 -0.27
C ALA A 211 -43.37 38.75 0.62
N TRP A 212 -44.39 38.03 0.12
CA TRP A 212 -44.97 36.90 0.81
C TRP A 212 -43.97 35.74 0.94
N VAL A 213 -43.21 35.40 -0.13
CA VAL A 213 -42.19 34.34 -0.07
C VAL A 213 -41.12 34.64 0.95
N MET A 214 -40.60 35.87 0.96
CA MET A 214 -39.63 36.36 1.94
C MET A 214 -40.17 36.24 3.37
N GLN A 215 -41.44 36.59 3.58
CA GLN A 215 -42.07 36.47 4.89
C GLN A 215 -42.20 35.01 5.33
N GLN A 216 -42.57 34.09 4.42
CA GLN A 216 -42.64 32.66 4.76
C GLN A 216 -41.26 32.08 5.09
N ALA A 217 -40.21 32.46 4.34
CA ALA A 217 -38.84 32.03 4.61
C ALA A 217 -38.37 32.50 6.00
N ARG A 218 -38.69 33.74 6.40
CA ARG A 218 -38.41 34.26 7.74
C ARG A 218 -39.12 33.48 8.85
N ASN A 219 -40.37 33.09 8.61
CA ASN A 219 -41.13 32.31 9.58
C ASN A 219 -40.51 30.92 9.79
N VAL A 220 -39.89 30.33 8.77
CA VAL A 220 -39.20 29.03 8.87
C VAL A 220 -37.85 29.12 9.56
N THR A 221 -37.11 30.23 9.42
CA THR A 221 -35.83 30.40 10.14
C THR A 221 -35.98 30.50 11.66
N MET A 222 -37.20 30.71 12.17
CA MET A 222 -37.51 30.71 13.60
C MET A 222 -37.77 29.30 14.17
N TRP A 223 -37.69 28.27 13.33
CA TRP A 223 -37.96 26.87 13.67
C TRP A 223 -36.68 26.08 13.87
#